data_AF-A0A6H1ZBC1-F1
#
_entry.id   AF-A0A6H1ZBC1-F1
#
_cell.length_a   1.000
_cell.length_b   1.000
_cell.length_c   1.000
_cell.angle_alpha   90.00
_cell.angle_beta   90.00
_cell.angle_gamma   90.00
#
_symmetry.space_group_name_H-M   'P 1'
#
loop_
_entity.id
_entity.type
_entity.pdbx_description
1 polymer ?
#
loop_
_entity_poly.entity_id
_entity_poly.type
_entity_poly.pdbx_seq_one_letter_code
_entity_poly.pdbx_strand_id
1 'polypeptide(L)'
;MTNQGGLSADTQALMAFESNKKSAGVAYLLWFFTGGVGGHRFYMGRIGSAVTQLILAILGWTTVWFGVGLAFLIPLGIWLLIDVFTLGGMVAKHNSDLMARLNTMPRQAPSSADDLAKFAALRDSGAISSDEYEAEKRRILGRPADAI
;
A
#
# COMPACT_ATOMS: atom_id res chain seq x y z
N MET A 1 -24.13 -22.51 6.86
CA MET A 1 -23.61 -21.23 7.40
C MET A 1 -22.15 -21.12 6.96
N THR A 2 -21.81 -20.11 6.16
CA THR A 2 -20.49 -19.98 5.50
C THR A 2 -19.40 -19.67 6.51
N ASN A 3 -18.57 -20.66 6.80
CA ASN A 3 -17.42 -20.59 7.70
C ASN A 3 -16.27 -19.86 7.00
N GLN A 4 -16.08 -18.57 7.27
CA GLN A 4 -14.92 -17.82 6.82
C GLN A 4 -13.80 -18.01 7.84
N GLY A 5 -13.04 -19.10 7.68
CA GLY A 5 -11.70 -19.20 8.25
C GLY A 5 -10.89 -17.97 7.85
N GLY A 6 -10.09 -17.46 8.80
CA GLY A 6 -9.33 -16.21 8.67
C GLY A 6 -8.77 -16.02 7.27
N LEU A 7 -9.10 -14.84 6.72
CA LEU A 7 -8.76 -14.36 5.38
C LEU A 7 -7.48 -15.03 4.86
N SER A 8 -7.60 -15.91 3.87
CA SER A 8 -6.47 -16.68 3.33
C SER A 8 -5.28 -15.75 3.03
N ALA A 9 -4.05 -16.24 3.12
CA ALA A 9 -2.86 -15.40 2.89
C ALA A 9 -2.92 -14.61 1.56
N ASP A 10 -3.56 -15.20 0.54
CA ASP A 10 -3.83 -14.53 -0.73
C ASP A 10 -4.84 -13.37 -0.57
N THR A 11 -5.88 -13.57 0.23
CA THR A 11 -6.83 -12.50 0.58
C THR A 11 -6.14 -11.38 1.35
N GLN A 12 -5.22 -11.70 2.27
CA GLN A 12 -4.43 -10.69 2.99
C GLN A 12 -3.51 -9.91 2.05
N ALA A 13 -2.84 -10.58 1.12
CA ALA A 13 -2.03 -9.94 0.10
C ALA A 13 -2.88 -9.04 -0.82
N LEU A 14 -4.07 -9.49 -1.22
CA LEU A 14 -5.02 -8.70 -2.01
C LEU A 14 -5.51 -7.47 -1.24
N MET A 15 -5.89 -7.61 0.03
CA MET A 15 -6.30 -6.47 0.86
C MET A 15 -5.17 -5.46 1.04
N ALA A 16 -3.93 -5.93 1.27
CA ALA A 16 -2.75 -5.08 1.41
C ALA A 16 -2.41 -4.36 0.09
N PHE A 17 -2.60 -5.01 -1.05
CA PHE A 17 -2.47 -4.39 -2.37
C PHE A 17 -3.56 -3.33 -2.58
N GLU A 18 -4.82 -3.67 -2.34
CA GLU A 18 -5.97 -2.78 -2.48
C GLU A 18 -5.86 -1.54 -1.59
N SER A 19 -5.33 -1.66 -0.38
CA SER A 19 -5.16 -0.53 0.54
C SER A 19 -4.01 0.40 0.14
N ASN A 20 -2.97 -0.12 -0.53
CA ASN A 20 -1.76 0.63 -0.84
C ASN A 20 -1.64 1.06 -2.31
N LYS A 21 -2.48 0.50 -3.21
CA LYS A 21 -2.45 0.88 -4.63
C LYS A 21 -2.75 2.37 -4.80
N LYS A 22 -2.06 2.99 -5.74
CA LYS A 22 -2.28 4.38 -6.13
C LYS A 22 -3.22 4.45 -7.32
N SER A 23 -4.11 5.44 -7.32
CA SER A 23 -5.06 5.67 -8.42
C SER A 23 -4.48 6.67 -9.40
N ALA A 24 -4.45 6.29 -10.69
CA ALA A 24 -4.04 7.18 -11.76
C ALA A 24 -5.00 8.38 -11.87
N GLY A 25 -6.31 8.16 -11.71
CA GLY A 25 -7.30 9.24 -11.75
C GLY A 25 -7.06 10.28 -10.65
N VAL A 26 -6.78 9.83 -9.42
CA VAL A 26 -6.43 10.73 -8.31
C VAL A 26 -5.13 11.48 -8.59
N ALA A 27 -4.13 10.79 -9.16
CA ALA A 27 -2.88 11.42 -9.53
C ALA A 27 -3.10 12.54 -10.58
N TYR A 28 -3.89 12.29 -11.62
CA TYR A 28 -4.22 13.30 -12.65
C TYR A 28 -5.08 14.44 -12.08
N LEU A 29 -6.01 14.14 -11.18
CA LEU A 29 -6.81 15.15 -10.49
C LEU A 29 -5.92 16.09 -9.68
N LEU A 30 -4.99 15.51 -8.91
CA LEU A 30 -3.99 16.29 -8.17
C LEU A 30 -3.09 17.06 -9.13
N TRP A 31 -2.67 16.48 -10.25
CA TRP A 31 -1.85 17.19 -11.23
C TRP A 31 -2.59 18.41 -11.80
N PHE A 32 -3.88 18.29 -12.06
CA PHE A 32 -4.68 19.40 -12.59
C PHE A 32 -4.83 20.56 -11.58
N PHE A 33 -5.16 20.26 -10.32
CA PHE A 33 -5.39 21.30 -9.30
C PHE A 33 -4.11 21.80 -8.63
N THR A 34 -3.12 20.93 -8.46
CA THR A 34 -1.92 21.19 -7.65
C THR A 34 -0.63 21.03 -8.44
N GLY A 35 -0.70 20.88 -9.76
CA GLY A 35 0.46 20.68 -10.63
C GLY A 35 1.50 21.79 -10.44
N GLY A 36 1.05 23.05 -10.43
CA GLY A 36 1.91 24.21 -10.18
C GLY A 36 2.78 24.11 -8.92
N VAL A 37 2.33 23.39 -7.89
CA VAL A 37 3.03 23.25 -6.59
C VAL A 37 3.52 21.83 -6.31
N GLY A 38 3.33 20.89 -7.25
CA GLY A 38 3.82 19.51 -7.14
C GLY A 38 2.99 18.54 -6.28
N GLY A 39 1.70 18.82 -6.03
CA GLY A 39 0.87 17.97 -5.18
C GLY A 39 0.68 16.52 -5.69
N HIS A 40 0.65 16.31 -7.00
CA HIS A 40 0.66 14.97 -7.60
C HIS A 40 1.93 14.19 -7.27
N ARG A 41 3.08 14.86 -7.13
CA ARG A 41 4.34 14.21 -6.74
C ARG A 41 4.40 13.87 -5.26
N PHE A 42 3.80 14.69 -4.40
CA PHE A 42 3.62 14.35 -2.99
C PHE A 42 2.75 13.08 -2.81
N TYR A 43 1.67 12.95 -3.58
CA TYR A 43 0.81 11.76 -3.56
C TYR A 43 1.54 10.47 -3.96
N MET A 44 2.46 10.58 -4.91
CA MET A 44 3.33 9.47 -5.34
C MET A 44 4.53 9.21 -4.41
N GLY A 45 4.65 9.93 -3.29
CA GLY A 45 5.76 9.78 -2.34
C GLY A 45 7.10 10.34 -2.84
N ARG A 46 7.11 11.13 -3.91
CA ARG A 46 8.33 11.71 -4.51
C ARG A 46 8.68 13.07 -3.92
N ILE A 47 8.92 13.10 -2.61
CA ILE A 47 9.10 14.32 -1.80
C ILE A 47 10.16 15.26 -2.38
N GLY A 48 11.35 14.74 -2.71
CA GLY A 48 12.45 15.60 -3.19
C GLY A 48 12.06 16.44 -4.39
N SER A 49 11.50 15.80 -5.43
CA SER A 49 11.06 16.53 -6.63
C SER A 49 9.79 17.36 -6.43
N ALA A 50 8.93 16.99 -5.48
CA ALA A 50 7.75 17.76 -5.13
C ALA A 50 8.14 19.08 -4.45
N VAL A 51 9.13 19.03 -3.55
CA VAL A 51 9.73 20.22 -2.92
C VAL A 51 10.43 21.09 -3.96
N THR A 52 11.15 20.51 -4.92
CA THR A 52 11.74 21.27 -6.03
C THR A 52 10.67 22.04 -6.81
N GLN A 53 9.56 21.39 -7.20
CA GLN A 53 8.44 22.05 -7.89
C GLN A 53 7.85 23.17 -7.03
N LEU A 54 7.64 22.94 -5.73
CA LEU A 54 7.14 23.95 -4.81
C LEU A 54 8.07 25.17 -4.71
N ILE A 55 9.38 24.97 -4.59
CA ILE A 55 10.36 26.06 -4.55
C ILE A 55 10.37 26.84 -5.85
N LEU A 56 10.39 26.17 -7.01
CA LEU A 56 10.30 26.81 -8.32
C LEU A 56 9.02 27.62 -8.48
N ALA A 57 7.90 27.11 -7.98
CA ALA A 57 6.62 27.82 -7.99
C ALA A 57 6.65 29.07 -7.13
N ILE A 58 7.13 28.95 -5.88
CA ILE A 58 7.24 30.08 -4.96
C ILE A 58 8.18 31.14 -5.54
N LEU A 59 9.39 30.77 -5.96
CA LEU A 59 10.35 31.70 -6.56
C LEU A 59 9.82 32.31 -7.85
N GLY A 60 9.22 31.52 -8.73
CA GLY A 60 8.64 31.99 -9.99
C GLY A 60 7.54 33.03 -9.77
N TRP A 61 6.55 32.73 -8.94
CA TRP A 61 5.44 33.65 -8.67
C TRP A 61 5.83 34.88 -7.86
N THR A 62 6.78 34.76 -6.93
CA THR A 62 7.26 35.91 -6.13
C THR A 62 8.15 36.86 -6.95
N THR A 63 8.96 36.32 -7.86
CA THR A 63 9.91 37.12 -8.67
C THR A 63 9.36 37.56 -10.03
N VAL A 64 8.13 37.14 -10.41
CA VAL A 64 7.51 37.51 -11.69
C VAL A 64 7.34 39.02 -11.85
N TRP A 65 7.03 39.73 -10.75
CA TRP A 65 6.89 41.20 -10.73
C TRP A 65 8.16 41.94 -11.13
N PHE A 66 9.33 41.30 -10.97
CA PHE A 66 10.64 41.85 -11.32
C PHE A 66 11.12 41.36 -12.70
N GLY A 67 10.30 40.64 -13.46
CA GLY A 67 10.63 40.10 -14.79
C GLY A 67 11.48 38.82 -14.77
N VAL A 68 12.08 38.47 -13.63
CA VAL A 68 12.94 37.27 -13.49
C VAL A 68 12.12 35.99 -13.29
N GLY A 69 10.88 36.08 -12.80
CA GLY A 69 10.05 34.91 -12.51
C GLY A 69 9.79 33.98 -13.69
N LEU A 70 9.80 34.50 -14.92
CA LEU A 70 9.66 33.67 -16.14
C LEU A 70 10.78 32.63 -16.27
N ALA A 71 11.99 32.93 -15.80
CA ALA A 71 13.11 31.99 -15.81
C ALA A 71 12.84 30.75 -14.95
N PHE A 72 11.97 30.85 -13.94
CA PHE A 72 11.54 29.73 -13.09
C PHE A 72 10.23 29.10 -13.59
N LEU A 73 9.28 29.92 -14.04
CA LEU A 73 7.96 29.46 -14.48
C LEU A 73 8.00 28.70 -15.82
N ILE A 74 8.89 29.05 -16.75
CA ILE A 74 9.01 28.34 -18.03
C ILE A 74 9.48 26.89 -17.82
N PRO A 75 10.60 26.61 -17.13
CA PRO A 75 10.99 25.26 -16.79
C PRO A 75 9.93 24.51 -15.99
N LEU A 76 9.25 25.18 -15.04
CA LEU A 76 8.17 24.58 -14.28
C LEU A 76 7.00 24.16 -15.18
N GLY A 77 6.62 24.99 -16.15
CA GLY A 77 5.57 24.69 -17.14
C GLY A 77 5.95 23.52 -18.04
N ILE A 78 7.18 23.49 -18.58
CA ILE A 78 7.69 22.37 -19.37
C ILE A 78 7.68 21.08 -18.54
N TRP A 79 8.13 21.17 -17.30
CA TRP A 79 8.11 20.05 -16.37
C TRP A 79 6.68 19.54 -16.17
N LEU A 80 5.69 20.42 -15.99
CA LEU A 80 4.29 20.01 -15.84
C LEU A 80 3.73 19.30 -17.07
N LEU A 81 4.12 19.72 -18.27
CA LEU A 81 3.75 19.03 -19.51
C LEU A 81 4.35 17.62 -19.56
N ILE A 82 5.63 17.47 -19.19
CA ILE A 82 6.29 16.16 -19.09
C ILE A 82 5.61 15.28 -18.03
N ASP A 83 5.13 15.89 -16.93
CA ASP A 83 4.45 15.16 -15.87
C ASP A 83 3.19 14.45 -16.37
N VAL A 84 2.41 15.04 -17.29
CA VAL A 84 1.22 14.37 -17.88
C VAL A 84 1.59 13.01 -18.47
N PHE A 85 2.68 12.94 -19.24
CA PHE A 85 3.09 11.70 -19.89
C PHE A 85 3.74 10.71 -18.92
N THR A 86 4.47 11.21 -17.93
CA THR A 86 5.19 10.35 -16.98
C THR A 86 4.32 9.84 -15.83
N LEU A 87 3.20 10.51 -15.52
CA LEU A 87 2.33 10.20 -14.39
C LEU A 87 1.71 8.82 -14.48
N GLY A 88 1.16 8.46 -15.65
CA GLY A 88 0.60 7.13 -15.88
C GLY A 88 1.63 6.02 -15.65
N GLY A 89 2.83 6.20 -16.20
CA GLY A 89 3.94 5.26 -16.01
C GLY A 89 4.39 5.13 -14.56
N MET A 90 4.43 6.24 -13.81
CA MET A 90 4.78 6.23 -12.38
C MET A 90 3.77 5.46 -11.54
N VAL A 91 2.48 5.65 -11.78
CA VAL A 91 1.42 4.93 -11.05
C VAL A 91 1.45 3.44 -11.37
N ALA A 92 1.59 3.09 -12.66
CA ALA A 92 1.70 1.71 -13.08
C ALA A 92 2.92 1.02 -12.42
N LYS A 93 4.09 1.67 -12.47
CA LYS A 93 5.31 1.16 -11.83
C LYS A 93 5.13 0.98 -10.33
N HIS A 94 4.56 1.96 -9.63
CA HIS A 94 4.33 1.86 -8.19
C HIS A 94 3.44 0.68 -7.81
N ASN A 95 2.35 0.46 -8.55
CA ASN A 95 1.43 -0.64 -8.31
C ASN A 95 2.08 -2.00 -8.65
N SER A 96 2.85 -2.09 -9.74
CA SER A 96 3.60 -3.31 -10.08
C SER A 96 4.65 -3.65 -9.02
N ASP A 97 5.41 -2.65 -8.54
CA ASP A 97 6.41 -2.83 -7.48
C ASP A 97 5.76 -3.26 -6.16
N LEU A 98 4.58 -2.70 -5.83
CA LEU A 98 3.80 -3.10 -4.66
C LEU A 98 3.37 -4.57 -4.74
N MET A 99 2.84 -5.00 -5.90
CA MET A 99 2.45 -6.39 -6.12
C MET A 99 3.65 -7.34 -6.01
N ALA A 100 4.79 -6.98 -6.60
CA ALA A 100 6.02 -7.76 -6.50
C ALA A 100 6.47 -7.92 -5.04
N ARG A 101 6.46 -6.83 -4.25
CA ARG A 101 6.80 -6.86 -2.83
C ARG A 101 5.89 -7.80 -2.05
N LEU A 102 4.57 -7.71 -2.25
CA LEU A 102 3.60 -8.56 -1.56
C LEU A 102 3.78 -10.04 -1.89
N ASN A 103 4.13 -10.37 -3.14
CA ASN A 103 4.44 -11.75 -3.53
C ASN A 103 5.74 -12.29 -2.90
N THR A 104 6.72 -11.41 -2.62
CA THR A 104 8.00 -11.79 -2.02
C THR A 104 8.00 -11.81 -0.49
N MET A 105 7.03 -11.15 0.16
CA MET A 105 6.89 -11.23 1.61
C MET A 105 6.61 -12.68 1.99
N PRO A 106 7.27 -13.24 3.02
CA PRO A 106 6.92 -14.56 3.52
C PRO A 106 5.42 -14.54 3.77
N ARG A 107 4.66 -15.37 3.03
CA ARG A 107 3.24 -15.59 3.33
C ARG A 107 3.21 -15.83 4.83
N GLN A 108 2.60 -14.92 5.59
CA GLN A 108 2.47 -15.11 7.03
C GLN A 108 1.97 -16.54 7.17
N ALA A 109 2.81 -17.40 7.76
CA ALA A 109 2.39 -18.77 8.03
C ALA A 109 1.03 -18.62 8.71
N PRO A 110 0.00 -19.36 8.26
CA PRO A 110 -1.37 -19.21 8.75
C PRO A 110 -1.28 -18.98 10.24
N SER A 111 -1.86 -17.87 10.71
CA SER A 111 -1.61 -17.47 12.09
C SER A 111 -1.98 -18.68 12.93
N SER A 112 -1.18 -19.04 13.93
CA SER A 112 -1.47 -20.20 14.77
C SER A 112 -2.93 -20.21 15.26
N ALA A 113 -3.55 -19.03 15.38
CA ALA A 113 -4.97 -18.84 15.63
C ALA A 113 -5.92 -19.35 14.52
N ASP A 114 -5.57 -19.19 13.24
CA ASP A 114 -6.36 -19.68 12.09
C ASP A 114 -6.34 -21.21 12.00
N ASP A 115 -5.18 -21.82 12.22
CA ASP A 115 -5.06 -23.28 12.31
C ASP A 115 -5.89 -23.80 13.49
N LEU A 116 -5.79 -23.17 14.67
CA LEU A 116 -6.60 -23.49 15.85
C LEU A 116 -8.11 -23.32 15.62
N ALA A 117 -8.53 -22.30 14.87
CA ALA A 117 -9.93 -22.08 14.51
C ALA A 117 -10.44 -23.15 13.55
N LYS A 118 -9.61 -23.59 12.59
CA LYS A 118 -9.91 -24.71 11.70
C LYS A 118 -10.06 -26.02 12.47
N PHE A 119 -9.16 -26.30 13.40
CA PHE A 119 -9.26 -27.47 14.27
C PHE A 119 -10.49 -27.38 15.19
N ALA A 120 -10.85 -26.20 15.70
CA ALA A 120 -12.05 -26.02 16.52
C ALA A 120 -13.33 -26.30 15.72
N ALA A 121 -13.40 -25.84 14.47
CA ALA A 121 -14.52 -26.13 13.58
C ALA A 121 -14.61 -27.63 13.21
N LEU A 122 -13.48 -28.32 13.08
CA LEU A 122 -13.45 -29.76 12.87
C LEU A 122 -13.93 -30.54 14.11
N ARG A 123 -13.64 -30.04 15.31
CA ARG A 123 -14.16 -30.61 16.56
C ARG A 123 -15.67 -30.41 16.67
N ASP A 124 -16.14 -29.19 16.41
CA ASP A 124 -17.56 -28.84 16.51
C ASP A 124 -18.43 -29.56 15.44
N SER A 125 -17.83 -29.97 14.31
CA SER A 125 -18.47 -30.83 13.30
C SER A 125 -18.38 -32.33 13.60
N GLY A 126 -17.73 -32.72 14.72
CA GLY A 126 -17.56 -34.11 15.13
C GLY A 126 -16.52 -34.90 14.30
N ALA A 127 -15.76 -34.22 13.45
CA ALA A 127 -14.75 -34.85 12.59
C ALA A 127 -13.44 -35.18 13.36
N ILE A 128 -13.14 -34.48 14.46
CA ILE A 128 -12.01 -34.77 15.35
C ILE A 128 -12.45 -34.85 16.80
N SER A 129 -11.76 -35.68 17.58
CA SER A 129 -12.00 -35.82 19.03
C SER A 129 -11.51 -34.58 19.80
N SER A 130 -12.20 -34.24 20.89
CA SER A 130 -11.79 -33.17 21.82
C SER A 130 -10.36 -33.39 22.37
N ASP A 131 -9.94 -34.64 22.50
CA ASP A 131 -8.63 -35.01 23.03
C ASP A 131 -7.50 -34.72 22.02
N GLU A 132 -7.75 -34.96 20.73
CA GLU A 132 -6.82 -34.62 19.64
C GLU A 132 -6.72 -33.11 19.42
N TYR A 133 -7.85 -32.39 19.54
CA TYR A 133 -7.87 -30.92 19.44
C TYR A 133 -6.98 -30.26 20.50
N GLU A 134 -7.10 -30.72 21.75
CA GLU A 134 -6.31 -30.18 22.87
C GLU A 134 -4.82 -30.52 22.74
N ALA A 135 -4.48 -31.70 22.21
CA ALA A 135 -3.08 -32.07 21.95
C ALA A 135 -2.43 -31.17 20.88
N GLU A 136 -3.11 -30.90 19.77
CA GLU A 136 -2.59 -30.04 18.71
C GLU A 136 -2.54 -28.57 19.13
N LYS A 137 -3.53 -28.12 19.91
CA LYS A 137 -3.54 -26.78 20.50
C LYS A 137 -2.36 -26.51 21.42
N ARG A 138 -1.97 -27.52 22.20
CA ARG A 138 -0.79 -27.46 23.09
C ARG A 138 0.51 -27.44 22.29
N ARG A 139 0.59 -28.18 21.19
CA ARG A 139 1.76 -28.22 20.30
C ARG A 139 2.01 -26.89 19.61
N ILE A 140 0.95 -26.21 19.17
CA ILE A 140 1.01 -24.92 18.49
C ILE A 140 1.28 -23.77 19.48
N LEU A 141 0.76 -23.84 20.71
CA LEU A 141 0.90 -22.78 21.73
C LEU A 141 2.10 -22.96 22.68
N GLY A 142 2.81 -24.09 22.63
CA GLY A 142 4.03 -24.33 23.40
C GLY A 142 3.88 -24.34 24.93
N ARG A 143 2.68 -24.64 25.46
CA ARG A 143 2.41 -24.67 26.91
C ARG A 143 2.60 -26.10 27.46
N PRO A 144 3.49 -26.34 28.44
CA PRO A 144 3.73 -27.66 29.02
C PRO A 144 2.54 -28.14 29.87
N ALA A 145 2.44 -29.46 30.04
CA ALA A 145 1.25 -30.18 30.52
C ALA A 145 0.89 -29.96 32.01
N ASP A 146 1.65 -29.13 32.72
CA ASP A 146 1.66 -28.95 34.18
C ASP A 146 1.09 -27.60 34.66
N ALA A 147 0.71 -26.70 33.75
CA ALA A 147 0.17 -25.39 34.11
C ALA A 147 -1.35 -25.45 34.32
N ILE A 148 -1.76 -26.09 35.43
CA ILE A 148 -3.12 -26.05 36.01
C ILE A 148 -3.34 -24.70 36.69
#